data_AF-A0A6I5P287-F1
#
_entry.id   AF-A0A6I5P287-F1
#
_cell.length_a   1.000
_cell.length_b   1.000
_cell.length_c   1.000
_cell.angle_alpha   90.00
_cell.angle_beta   90.00
_cell.angle_gamma   90.00
#
_symmetry.space_group_name_H-M   'P 1'
#
loop_
_entity.id
_entity.type
_entity.pdbx_description
1 polymer ?
#
loop_
_entity_poly.entity_id
_entity_poly.type
_entity_poly.pdbx_seq_one_letter_code
_entity_poly.pdbx_strand_id
1 'polypeptide(L)'
;METLEQLRTGDLQGTKRLSLSCDLTHFPEEVFALAESLEILDLSNNRLSSLPDDLPRLRNLKVIFLNGNQFETVPEVLAQCPKLSMISFKSNQLTNLSETALPRQTRWLILTNNRLTTLPASLGKLTNLQKLMLAGNCLQSLPTELSTCLNLELIRLAANQLSALPSWLLSLPRLAWIAYAGNPFCAQSTISKHSLSSLKQVDWATLSVQEELGQGASGVIYRAIWHGSPSPKEVAVKLFKGDITSDGLPADEMQACIAAGSHQNVVSVLGKLMNHPDHKAGLIFPFIPADYRVLGGSPSLESCTRDTYESGTQFPLQTSLRIAQSIAAATSHLHSRGVVHGDLYPHNILTNSNGDSFLGDFGAATFFDVANISLRTALERVEVRAFGCLLQDLLEHCPPQDAEANSEVFQTLQGMQQACMSPTITDRPRFQTIGNELDELSV
;
A
#
# COMPACT_ATOMS: atom_id res chain seq x y z
N MET A 1 -10.79 -22.85 19.87
CA MET A 1 -10.94 -24.25 20.35
C MET A 1 -11.78 -25.07 19.38
N GLU A 2 -12.97 -24.61 18.97
CA GLU A 2 -13.86 -25.34 18.06
C GLU A 2 -13.21 -25.79 16.74
N THR A 3 -12.48 -24.92 16.03
CA THR A 3 -11.80 -25.30 14.77
C THR A 3 -10.70 -26.36 14.97
N LEU A 4 -10.04 -26.37 16.13
CA LEU A 4 -9.03 -27.38 16.45
C LEU A 4 -9.69 -28.73 16.77
N GLU A 5 -10.84 -28.70 17.44
CA GLU A 5 -11.65 -29.90 17.65
C GLU A 5 -12.21 -30.43 16.31
N GLN A 6 -12.69 -29.57 15.42
CA GLN A 6 -13.13 -29.95 14.06
C GLN A 6 -11.99 -30.57 13.22
N LEU A 7 -10.75 -30.11 13.41
CA LEU A 7 -9.58 -30.76 12.82
C LEU A 7 -9.37 -32.17 13.38
N ARG A 8 -9.52 -32.34 14.70
CA ARG A 8 -9.35 -33.64 15.39
C ARG A 8 -10.42 -34.65 15.01
N THR A 9 -11.67 -34.20 14.85
CA THR A 9 -12.80 -35.05 14.45
C THR A 9 -12.82 -35.34 12.95
N GLY A 10 -12.03 -34.61 12.15
CA GLY A 10 -11.93 -34.78 10.69
C GLY A 10 -12.98 -33.99 9.90
N ASP A 11 -13.76 -33.14 10.56
CA ASP A 11 -14.85 -32.35 9.93
C ASP A 11 -14.33 -31.34 8.90
N LEU A 12 -13.03 -31.00 8.95
CA LEU A 12 -12.39 -30.09 8.00
C LEU A 12 -11.69 -30.77 6.82
N GLN A 13 -11.84 -32.08 6.63
CA GLN A 13 -11.22 -32.78 5.49
C GLN A 13 -11.56 -32.10 4.14
N GLY A 14 -10.55 -31.96 3.28
CA GLY A 14 -10.69 -31.31 1.98
C GLY A 14 -10.65 -29.78 2.02
N THR A 15 -10.58 -29.17 3.20
CA THR A 15 -10.49 -27.71 3.35
C THR A 15 -9.21 -27.17 2.70
N LYS A 16 -9.36 -26.07 1.96
CA LYS A 16 -8.23 -25.36 1.31
C LYS A 16 -7.66 -24.21 2.14
N ARG A 17 -8.44 -23.67 3.08
CA ARG A 17 -8.03 -22.54 3.92
C ARG A 17 -8.32 -22.85 5.38
N LEU A 18 -7.28 -22.81 6.20
CA LEU A 18 -7.38 -22.99 7.65
C LEU A 18 -6.87 -21.74 8.36
N SER A 19 -7.62 -21.29 9.37
CA SER A 19 -7.18 -20.23 10.28
C SER A 19 -7.30 -20.72 11.72
N LEU A 20 -6.23 -20.58 12.50
CA LEU A 20 -6.18 -20.91 13.91
C LEU A 20 -5.54 -19.75 14.68
N SER A 21 -6.29 -19.16 15.62
CA SER A 21 -5.80 -18.17 16.58
C SER A 21 -6.37 -18.54 17.95
N CYS A 22 -5.62 -19.37 18.68
CA CYS A 22 -6.05 -19.92 19.97
C CYS A 22 -4.87 -20.11 20.93
N ASP A 23 -3.98 -19.12 20.97
CA ASP A 23 -2.81 -19.08 21.85
C ASP A 23 -1.85 -20.27 21.68
N LEU A 24 -1.74 -20.80 20.45
CA LEU A 24 -0.88 -21.95 20.16
C LEU A 24 0.58 -21.63 20.48
N THR A 25 1.23 -22.45 21.31
CA THR A 25 2.68 -22.33 21.59
C THR A 25 3.53 -23.24 20.69
N HIS A 26 2.90 -24.22 20.03
CA HIS A 26 3.53 -25.13 19.08
C HIS A 26 2.62 -25.33 17.87
N PHE A 27 3.21 -25.71 16.75
CA PHE A 27 2.44 -26.05 15.55
C PHE A 27 1.50 -27.23 15.84
N PRO A 28 0.20 -27.13 15.54
CA PRO A 28 -0.74 -28.23 15.77
C PRO A 28 -0.56 -29.29 14.69
N GLU A 29 -0.09 -30.47 15.07
CA GLU A 29 0.14 -31.60 14.14
C GLU A 29 -1.13 -32.04 13.41
N GLU A 30 -2.31 -31.76 13.98
CA GLU A 30 -3.61 -32.05 13.36
C GLU A 30 -3.79 -31.35 12.02
N VAL A 31 -3.06 -30.26 11.75
CA VAL A 31 -3.05 -29.58 10.44
C VAL A 31 -2.59 -30.52 9.33
N PHE A 32 -1.74 -31.50 9.63
CA PHE A 32 -1.28 -32.48 8.64
C PHE A 32 -2.38 -33.41 8.12
N ALA A 33 -3.53 -33.50 8.80
CA ALA A 33 -4.70 -34.18 8.25
C ALA A 33 -5.21 -33.53 6.94
N LEU A 34 -4.84 -32.27 6.70
CA LEU A 34 -5.21 -31.51 5.50
C LEU A 34 -4.10 -31.47 4.43
N ALA A 35 -3.06 -32.30 4.54
CA ALA A 35 -1.88 -32.26 3.68
C ALA A 35 -2.20 -32.31 2.16
N GLU A 36 -3.26 -33.02 1.78
CA GLU A 36 -3.67 -33.19 0.39
C GLU A 36 -4.51 -32.02 -0.15
N SER A 37 -5.07 -31.14 0.69
CA SER A 37 -6.00 -30.09 0.27
C SER A 37 -5.59 -28.66 0.66
N LEU A 38 -4.82 -28.49 1.73
CA LEU A 38 -4.57 -27.18 2.31
C LEU A 38 -3.70 -26.30 1.40
N GLU A 39 -4.20 -25.13 1.04
CA GLU A 39 -3.52 -24.14 0.21
C GLU A 39 -3.15 -22.87 0.99
N ILE A 40 -3.95 -22.49 1.98
CA ILE A 40 -3.76 -21.27 2.79
C ILE A 40 -3.81 -21.65 4.27
N LEU A 41 -2.72 -21.38 4.99
CA LEU A 41 -2.62 -21.59 6.43
C LEU A 41 -2.39 -20.27 7.15
N ASP A 42 -3.33 -19.88 8.00
CA ASP A 42 -3.21 -18.70 8.85
C ASP A 42 -3.09 -19.12 10.32
N LEU A 43 -1.90 -18.91 10.87
CA LEU A 43 -1.56 -19.15 12.28
C LEU A 43 -1.24 -17.81 12.98
N SER A 44 -1.83 -16.71 12.51
CA SER A 44 -1.62 -15.39 13.10
C SER A 44 -2.17 -15.30 14.53
N ASN A 45 -1.58 -14.42 15.34
CA ASN A 45 -1.95 -14.12 16.72
C ASN A 45 -1.94 -15.40 17.59
N ASN A 46 -0.80 -16.07 17.59
CA ASN A 46 -0.49 -17.19 18.49
C ASN A 46 0.85 -16.89 19.20
N ARG A 47 1.49 -17.91 19.78
CA ARG A 47 2.76 -17.81 20.51
C ARG A 47 3.79 -18.77 19.93
N LEU A 48 3.73 -18.99 18.61
CA LEU A 48 4.65 -19.87 17.90
C LEU A 48 6.03 -19.23 17.80
N SER A 49 7.07 -20.01 18.02
CA SER A 49 8.48 -19.59 17.83
C SER A 49 9.22 -20.48 16.82
N SER A 50 8.61 -21.57 16.38
CA SER A 50 9.17 -22.52 15.41
C SER A 50 8.07 -23.16 14.55
N LEU A 51 8.51 -23.83 13.47
CA LEU A 51 7.68 -24.69 12.61
C LEU A 51 8.31 -26.08 12.59
N PRO A 52 7.52 -27.16 12.42
CA PRO A 52 8.03 -28.53 12.40
C PRO A 52 8.77 -28.82 11.10
N ASP A 53 9.77 -29.71 11.16
CA ASP A 53 10.54 -30.16 9.98
C ASP A 53 9.66 -30.83 8.91
N ASP A 54 8.53 -31.43 9.33
CA ASP A 54 7.56 -32.09 8.46
C ASP A 54 6.58 -31.13 7.76
N LEU A 55 6.72 -29.81 7.92
CA LEU A 55 5.89 -28.81 7.22
C LEU A 55 5.76 -29.05 5.69
N PRO A 56 6.80 -29.52 4.96
CA PRO A 56 6.70 -29.79 3.52
C PRO A 56 5.71 -30.91 3.16
N ARG A 57 5.20 -31.66 4.15
CA ARG A 57 4.06 -32.58 3.97
C ARG A 57 2.83 -31.85 3.43
N LEU A 58 2.65 -30.57 3.73
CA LEU A 58 1.59 -29.72 3.16
C LEU A 58 1.93 -29.34 1.71
N ARG A 59 1.93 -30.31 0.80
CA ARG A 59 2.42 -30.18 -0.60
C ARG A 59 1.68 -29.12 -1.42
N ASN A 60 0.47 -28.78 -1.01
CA ASN A 60 -0.38 -27.80 -1.67
C ASN A 60 -0.33 -26.40 -1.05
N LEU A 61 0.44 -26.20 0.04
CA LEU A 61 0.52 -24.92 0.73
C LEU A 61 1.14 -23.84 -0.17
N LYS A 62 0.36 -22.79 -0.43
CA LYS A 62 0.73 -21.63 -1.24
C LYS A 62 0.97 -20.38 -0.40
N VAL A 63 0.22 -20.24 0.69
CA VAL A 63 0.21 -19.04 1.55
C VAL A 63 0.32 -19.44 3.00
N ILE A 64 1.23 -18.81 3.73
CA ILE A 64 1.33 -18.94 5.19
C ILE A 64 1.36 -17.57 5.88
N PHE A 65 0.47 -17.36 6.84
CA PHE A 65 0.45 -16.19 7.72
C PHE A 65 0.85 -16.61 9.13
N LEU A 66 1.91 -15.98 9.64
CA LEU A 66 2.48 -16.21 10.98
C LEU A 66 2.57 -14.87 11.74
N ASN A 67 1.61 -13.98 11.51
CA ASN A 67 1.65 -12.62 12.06
C ASN A 67 1.45 -12.65 13.59
N GLY A 68 2.04 -11.72 14.34
CA GLY A 68 1.78 -11.62 15.78
C GLY A 68 2.17 -12.90 16.54
N ASN A 69 3.37 -13.43 16.27
CA ASN A 69 3.92 -14.62 16.92
C ASN A 69 5.27 -14.26 17.59
N GLN A 70 6.06 -15.27 17.99
CA GLN A 70 7.31 -15.14 18.72
C GLN A 70 8.53 -15.63 17.93
N PHE A 71 8.48 -15.57 16.59
CA PHE A 71 9.61 -15.97 15.75
C PHE A 71 10.77 -14.98 15.86
N GLU A 72 11.98 -15.48 16.12
CA GLU A 72 13.23 -14.70 16.12
C GLU A 72 14.03 -14.83 14.81
N THR A 73 13.74 -15.87 14.02
CA THR A 73 14.26 -16.09 12.67
C THR A 73 13.15 -16.70 11.79
N VAL A 74 13.30 -16.59 10.47
CA VAL A 74 12.40 -17.27 9.53
C VAL A 74 12.83 -18.74 9.43
N PRO A 75 11.96 -19.72 9.76
CA PRO A 75 12.34 -21.13 9.77
C PRO A 75 12.74 -21.65 8.38
N GLU A 76 13.89 -22.33 8.30
CA GLU A 76 14.43 -22.80 7.02
C GLU A 76 13.59 -23.88 6.33
N VAL A 77 12.73 -24.58 7.09
CA VAL A 77 11.79 -25.56 6.56
C VAL A 77 10.85 -24.97 5.51
N LEU A 78 10.57 -23.66 5.57
CA LEU A 78 9.72 -23.00 4.57
C LEU A 78 10.27 -23.17 3.15
N ALA A 79 11.60 -23.09 2.96
CA ALA A 79 12.24 -23.23 1.65
C ALA A 79 12.02 -24.59 1.00
N GLN A 80 11.64 -25.61 1.78
CA GLN A 80 11.34 -26.95 1.30
C GLN A 80 9.88 -27.12 0.83
N CYS A 81 9.01 -26.13 1.07
CA CYS A 81 7.61 -26.16 0.65
C CYS A 81 7.50 -25.81 -0.86
N PRO A 82 7.09 -26.73 -1.74
CA PRO A 82 7.29 -26.60 -3.19
C PRO A 82 6.36 -25.58 -3.88
N LYS A 83 5.22 -25.25 -3.27
CA LYS A 83 4.23 -24.30 -3.82
C LYS A 83 4.13 -23.00 -3.01
N LEU A 84 4.86 -22.90 -1.90
CA LEU A 84 4.76 -21.76 -1.00
C LEU A 84 5.33 -20.52 -1.68
N SER A 85 4.50 -19.49 -1.84
CA SER A 85 4.85 -18.27 -2.57
C SER A 85 4.49 -16.99 -1.82
N MET A 86 3.65 -17.06 -0.80
CA MET A 86 3.28 -15.91 0.03
C MET A 86 3.54 -16.22 1.50
N ILE A 87 4.41 -15.41 2.11
CA ILE A 87 4.95 -15.65 3.44
C ILE A 87 4.85 -14.36 4.24
N SER A 88 4.24 -14.44 5.42
CA SER A 88 4.07 -13.28 6.28
C SER A 88 4.46 -13.58 7.72
N PHE A 89 5.38 -12.76 8.24
CA PHE A 89 5.83 -12.72 9.63
C PHE A 89 5.64 -11.32 10.23
N LYS A 90 4.55 -10.62 9.88
CA LYS A 90 4.29 -9.28 10.41
C LYS A 90 4.23 -9.29 11.94
N SER A 91 4.85 -8.32 12.61
CA SER A 91 4.79 -8.19 14.08
C SER A 91 5.30 -9.45 14.80
N ASN A 92 6.53 -9.85 14.49
CA ASN A 92 7.28 -10.89 15.20
C ASN A 92 8.50 -10.27 15.89
N GLN A 93 9.51 -11.07 16.22
CA GLN A 93 10.73 -10.65 16.87
C GLN A 93 11.96 -10.94 16.00
N LEU A 94 11.79 -11.00 14.68
CA LEU A 94 12.85 -11.41 13.75
C LEU A 94 14.07 -10.49 13.87
N THR A 95 15.23 -11.05 14.20
CA THR A 95 16.50 -10.33 14.28
C THR A 95 17.41 -10.63 13.10
N ASN A 96 17.19 -11.77 12.43
CA ASN A 96 17.95 -12.23 11.28
C ASN A 96 17.04 -12.99 10.29
N LEU A 97 17.50 -13.09 9.04
CA LEU A 97 16.92 -13.90 7.98
C LEU A 97 18.05 -14.71 7.33
N SER A 98 17.96 -16.05 7.41
CA SER A 98 18.97 -16.96 6.85
C SER A 98 19.00 -16.91 5.32
N GLU A 99 20.17 -17.22 4.73
CA GLU A 99 20.41 -17.27 3.29
C GLU A 99 19.61 -18.37 2.55
N THR A 100 19.04 -19.31 3.29
CA THR A 100 18.35 -20.50 2.77
C THR A 100 16.89 -20.58 3.20
N ALA A 101 16.37 -19.61 3.95
CA ALA A 101 15.07 -19.75 4.60
C ALA A 101 13.85 -19.61 3.68
N LEU A 102 14.02 -19.01 2.51
CA LEU A 102 12.91 -18.65 1.63
C LEU A 102 12.86 -19.51 0.36
N PRO A 103 11.67 -20.02 -0.04
CA PRO A 103 11.50 -20.69 -1.32
C PRO A 103 11.77 -19.75 -2.50
N ARG A 104 12.37 -20.28 -3.58
CA ARG A 104 12.68 -19.49 -4.79
C ARG A 104 11.44 -18.94 -5.49
N GLN A 105 10.29 -19.59 -5.33
CA GLN A 105 9.01 -19.16 -5.89
C GLN A 105 8.29 -18.09 -5.05
N THR A 106 8.92 -17.53 -4.01
CA THR A 106 8.35 -16.45 -3.21
C THR A 106 8.01 -15.24 -4.09
N ARG A 107 6.72 -14.85 -4.07
CA ARG A 107 6.15 -13.68 -4.75
C ARG A 107 5.83 -12.55 -3.79
N TRP A 108 5.44 -12.89 -2.56
CA TRP A 108 5.03 -11.92 -1.55
C TRP A 108 5.67 -12.26 -0.21
N LEU A 109 6.52 -11.35 0.28
CA LEU A 109 7.20 -11.47 1.56
C LEU A 109 6.84 -10.29 2.46
N ILE A 110 6.25 -10.57 3.63
CA ILE A 110 5.94 -9.57 4.66
C ILE A 110 6.78 -9.83 5.91
N LEU A 111 7.67 -8.89 6.22
CA LEU A 111 8.50 -8.88 7.42
C LEU A 111 8.31 -7.58 8.22
N THR A 112 7.20 -6.88 7.99
CA THR A 112 6.84 -5.62 8.67
C THR A 112 6.83 -5.76 10.20
N ASN A 113 7.31 -4.73 10.89
CA ASN A 113 7.32 -4.64 12.35
C ASN A 113 8.10 -5.80 13.00
N ASN A 114 9.40 -5.83 12.75
CA ASN A 114 10.35 -6.80 13.29
C ASN A 114 11.62 -6.04 13.76
N ARG A 115 12.73 -6.73 14.00
CA ARG A 115 13.99 -6.16 14.51
C ARG A 115 15.17 -6.43 13.57
N LEU A 116 14.91 -6.63 12.28
CA LEU A 116 15.94 -6.93 11.28
C LEU A 116 16.86 -5.73 11.10
N THR A 117 18.17 -5.95 11.18
CA THR A 117 19.20 -4.92 10.95
C THR A 117 19.83 -5.02 9.56
N THR A 118 19.82 -6.21 8.97
CA THR A 118 20.31 -6.52 7.62
C THR A 118 19.39 -7.51 6.93
N LEU A 119 19.57 -7.67 5.61
CA LEU A 119 18.93 -8.71 4.81
C LEU A 119 20.00 -9.51 4.06
N PRO A 120 19.79 -10.82 3.84
CA PRO A 120 20.74 -11.67 3.15
C PRO A 120 20.80 -11.40 1.65
N ALA A 121 21.95 -11.69 1.02
CA ALA A 121 22.17 -11.50 -0.40
C ALA A 121 21.28 -12.43 -1.26
N SER A 122 20.93 -13.61 -0.73
CA SER A 122 20.01 -14.56 -1.36
C SER A 122 18.64 -14.00 -1.69
N LEU A 123 18.19 -12.88 -1.11
CA LEU A 123 16.93 -12.25 -1.52
C LEU A 123 16.93 -11.89 -3.01
N GLY A 124 18.09 -11.56 -3.59
CA GLY A 124 18.21 -11.32 -5.04
C GLY A 124 17.86 -12.55 -5.90
N LYS A 125 17.92 -13.76 -5.34
CA LYS A 125 17.55 -15.01 -6.03
C LYS A 125 16.03 -15.19 -6.14
N LEU A 126 15.22 -14.38 -5.46
CA LEU A 126 13.77 -14.42 -5.51
C LEU A 126 13.27 -13.64 -6.74
N THR A 127 13.54 -14.16 -7.93
CA THR A 127 13.22 -13.49 -9.20
C THR A 127 11.71 -13.35 -9.46
N ASN A 128 10.86 -14.09 -8.73
CA ASN A 128 9.40 -13.97 -8.76
C ASN A 128 8.84 -12.96 -7.75
N LEU A 129 9.70 -12.33 -6.92
CA LEU A 129 9.26 -11.42 -5.88
C LEU A 129 8.57 -10.19 -6.50
N GLN A 130 7.33 -9.95 -6.10
CA GLN A 130 6.47 -8.84 -6.54
C GLN A 130 6.23 -7.84 -5.40
N LYS A 131 6.12 -8.34 -4.17
CA LYS A 131 5.75 -7.55 -3.00
C LYS A 131 6.68 -7.83 -1.82
N LEU A 132 7.35 -6.79 -1.34
CA LEU A 132 8.31 -6.86 -0.23
C LEU A 132 7.99 -5.81 0.84
N MET A 133 7.47 -6.26 1.99
CA MET A 133 7.08 -5.38 3.09
C MET A 133 8.11 -5.46 4.22
N LEU A 134 8.86 -4.39 4.44
CA LEU A 134 9.96 -4.29 5.41
C LEU A 134 9.79 -3.13 6.40
N ALA A 135 8.65 -2.43 6.36
CA ALA A 135 8.41 -1.28 7.23
C ALA A 135 8.52 -1.64 8.72
N GLY A 136 9.06 -0.75 9.55
CA GLY A 136 9.20 -0.98 10.99
C GLY A 136 10.25 -2.03 11.33
N ASN A 137 11.44 -1.88 10.78
CA ASN A 137 12.61 -2.69 11.14
C ASN A 137 13.77 -1.75 11.52
N CYS A 138 14.97 -2.30 11.68
CA CYS A 138 16.19 -1.55 11.99
C CYS A 138 17.18 -1.59 10.82
N LEU A 139 16.71 -1.74 9.58
CA LEU A 139 17.56 -1.94 8.40
C LEU A 139 18.44 -0.71 8.16
N GLN A 140 19.75 -0.93 8.05
CA GLN A 140 20.72 0.14 7.78
C GLN A 140 21.01 0.32 6.28
N SER A 141 20.84 -0.76 5.51
CA SER A 141 20.99 -0.79 4.06
C SER A 141 20.14 -1.91 3.47
N LEU A 142 19.99 -1.89 2.14
CA LEU A 142 19.42 -2.99 1.36
C LEU A 142 20.55 -3.69 0.58
N PRO A 143 20.56 -5.03 0.48
CA PRO A 143 21.56 -5.75 -0.30
C PRO A 143 21.42 -5.39 -1.78
N THR A 144 22.55 -5.16 -2.46
CA THR A 144 22.60 -4.78 -3.88
C THR A 144 22.01 -5.84 -4.80
N GLU A 145 22.01 -7.10 -4.36
CA GLU A 145 21.47 -8.26 -5.05
C GLU A 145 19.95 -8.13 -5.29
N LEU A 146 19.22 -7.36 -4.50
CA LEU A 146 17.80 -7.09 -4.77
C LEU A 146 17.56 -6.38 -6.12
N SER A 147 18.60 -5.81 -6.73
CA SER A 147 18.55 -5.29 -8.10
C SER A 147 18.19 -6.35 -9.16
N THR A 148 18.35 -7.65 -8.86
CA THR A 148 17.95 -8.75 -9.76
C THR A 148 16.49 -9.16 -9.61
N CYS A 149 15.76 -8.63 -8.62
CA CYS A 149 14.31 -8.84 -8.46
C CYS A 149 13.51 -7.96 -9.44
N LEU A 150 13.67 -8.20 -10.74
CA LEU A 150 13.06 -7.39 -11.81
C LEU A 150 11.52 -7.40 -11.81
N ASN A 151 10.92 -8.35 -11.09
CA ASN A 151 9.47 -8.45 -10.92
C ASN A 151 8.92 -7.67 -9.72
N LEU A 152 9.77 -7.00 -8.93
CA LEU A 152 9.32 -6.27 -7.75
C LEU A 152 8.49 -5.05 -8.17
N GLU A 153 7.26 -4.99 -7.67
CA GLU A 153 6.29 -3.95 -7.98
C GLU A 153 6.02 -3.03 -6.78
N LEU A 154 6.03 -3.61 -5.57
CA LEU A 154 5.77 -2.88 -4.34
C LEU A 154 6.84 -3.17 -3.27
N ILE A 155 7.39 -2.11 -2.69
CA ILE A 155 8.31 -2.20 -1.56
C ILE A 155 7.95 -1.18 -0.45
N ARG A 156 7.88 -1.65 0.80
CA ARG A 156 7.69 -0.78 1.97
C ARG A 156 8.92 -0.80 2.86
N LEU A 157 9.57 0.33 3.01
CA LEU A 157 10.82 0.54 3.74
C LEU A 157 10.65 1.54 4.89
N ALA A 158 9.44 2.03 5.13
CA ALA A 158 9.19 3.08 6.10
C ALA A 158 9.65 2.70 7.52
N ALA A 159 10.08 3.68 8.30
CA ALA A 159 10.60 3.52 9.66
C ALA A 159 11.64 2.39 9.77
N ASN A 160 12.77 2.63 9.09
CA ASN A 160 14.00 1.85 9.19
C ASN A 160 15.16 2.81 9.57
N GLN A 161 16.39 2.34 9.46
CA GLN A 161 17.61 3.12 9.75
C GLN A 161 18.45 3.37 8.49
N LEU A 162 17.79 3.44 7.33
CA LEU A 162 18.48 3.62 6.05
C LEU A 162 19.13 5.01 6.00
N SER A 163 20.40 5.06 5.59
CA SER A 163 21.16 6.30 5.41
C SER A 163 21.03 6.88 3.99
N ALA A 164 20.54 6.09 3.04
CA ALA A 164 20.23 6.50 1.67
C ALA A 164 19.22 5.56 1.03
N LEU A 165 18.54 6.05 0.00
CA LEU A 165 17.76 5.21 -0.91
C LEU A 165 18.69 4.69 -2.03
N PRO A 166 18.83 3.38 -2.24
CA PRO A 166 19.74 2.86 -3.25
C PRO A 166 19.24 3.17 -4.67
N SER A 167 20.14 3.64 -5.54
CA SER A 167 19.79 4.04 -6.91
C SER A 167 19.23 2.90 -7.76
N TRP A 168 19.71 1.66 -7.55
CA TRP A 168 19.21 0.49 -8.27
C TRP A 168 17.72 0.22 -8.04
N LEU A 169 17.17 0.66 -6.91
CA LEU A 169 15.77 0.41 -6.57
C LEU A 169 14.84 1.19 -7.49
N LEU A 170 15.17 2.46 -7.77
CA LEU A 170 14.42 3.31 -8.70
C LEU A 170 14.70 2.94 -10.17
N SER A 171 15.62 2.01 -10.42
CA SER A 171 15.91 1.43 -11.73
C SER A 171 15.21 0.09 -11.97
N LEU A 172 14.37 -0.39 -11.04
CA LEU A 172 13.60 -1.62 -11.23
C LEU A 172 12.44 -1.39 -12.21
N PRO A 173 12.33 -2.21 -13.29
CA PRO A 173 11.40 -1.96 -14.38
C PRO A 173 9.94 -2.13 -13.97
N ARG A 174 9.64 -2.88 -12.90
CA ARG A 174 8.27 -3.11 -12.45
C ARG A 174 7.86 -2.32 -11.21
N LEU A 175 8.79 -1.62 -10.56
CA LEU A 175 8.48 -0.86 -9.34
C LEU A 175 7.47 0.25 -9.65
N ALA A 176 6.37 0.26 -8.90
CA ALA A 176 5.29 1.24 -9.02
C ALA A 176 4.92 1.85 -7.65
N TRP A 177 5.11 1.11 -6.56
CA TRP A 177 4.72 1.56 -5.23
C TRP A 177 5.88 1.44 -4.25
N ILE A 178 6.22 2.56 -3.62
CA ILE A 178 7.34 2.66 -2.69
C ILE A 178 6.95 3.56 -1.52
N ALA A 179 7.24 3.12 -0.30
CA ALA A 179 7.19 3.97 0.88
C ALA A 179 8.51 3.86 1.65
N TYR A 180 9.09 4.99 2.05
CA TYR A 180 10.34 5.00 2.82
C TYR A 180 10.38 6.08 3.90
N ALA A 181 9.24 6.70 4.24
CA ALA A 181 9.16 7.71 5.30
C ALA A 181 9.71 7.21 6.64
N GLY A 182 10.13 8.11 7.54
CA GLY A 182 10.68 7.72 8.83
C GLY A 182 12.09 7.11 8.81
N ASN A 183 12.82 7.16 7.67
CA ASN A 183 14.24 6.82 7.62
C ASN A 183 15.13 8.05 7.88
N PRO A 184 16.35 7.89 8.43
CA PRO A 184 17.28 8.99 8.67
C PRO A 184 17.53 9.91 7.47
N PHE A 185 17.63 9.36 6.26
CA PHE A 185 17.85 10.17 5.05
C PHE A 185 16.67 11.10 4.71
N CYS A 186 15.46 10.80 5.20
CA CYS A 186 14.29 11.66 4.99
C CYS A 186 14.40 12.98 5.77
N ALA A 187 15.14 13.02 6.89
CA ALA A 187 15.29 14.24 7.69
C ALA A 187 16.00 15.38 6.93
N GLN A 188 16.71 15.05 5.84
CA GLN A 188 17.35 16.01 4.95
C GLN A 188 16.36 16.64 3.96
N SER A 189 15.19 16.04 3.76
CA SER A 189 14.14 16.63 2.93
C SER A 189 13.59 17.85 3.66
N THR A 190 13.92 19.03 3.15
CA THR A 190 13.46 20.29 3.72
C THR A 190 11.99 20.46 3.38
N ILE A 191 11.10 19.79 4.12
CA ILE A 191 9.67 20.12 4.08
C ILE A 191 9.61 21.61 4.35
N SER A 192 9.03 22.39 3.43
CA SER A 192 8.97 23.82 3.62
C SER A 192 8.16 24.07 4.89
N LYS A 193 8.85 24.52 5.95
CA LYS A 193 8.24 24.90 7.24
C LYS A 193 7.07 25.90 7.05
N HIS A 194 7.03 26.57 5.89
CA HIS A 194 5.95 27.43 5.41
C HIS A 194 4.59 26.73 5.25
N SER A 195 4.52 25.42 5.03
CA SER A 195 3.25 24.71 4.84
C SER A 195 2.54 24.36 6.15
N LEU A 196 3.29 24.33 7.27
CA LEU A 196 2.74 24.01 8.59
C LEU A 196 2.17 25.22 9.32
N SER A 197 2.61 26.44 8.98
CA SER A 197 2.21 27.66 9.69
C SER A 197 0.89 28.27 9.24
N SER A 198 0.30 27.81 8.13
CA SER A 198 -0.95 28.34 7.56
C SER A 198 -2.18 27.50 7.90
N LEU A 199 -2.02 26.31 8.46
CA LEU A 199 -3.14 25.40 8.69
C LEU A 199 -3.97 25.84 9.89
N LYS A 200 -5.30 25.90 9.73
CA LYS A 200 -6.21 26.30 10.81
C LYS A 200 -6.13 25.31 11.97
N GLN A 201 -5.89 25.81 13.17
CA GLN A 201 -5.98 25.03 14.40
C GLN A 201 -7.45 24.91 14.82
N VAL A 202 -7.90 23.68 15.05
CA VAL A 202 -9.29 23.36 15.39
C VAL A 202 -9.31 22.74 16.78
N ASP A 203 -9.90 23.45 17.73
CA ASP A 203 -10.06 22.94 19.09
C ASP A 203 -11.11 21.82 19.13
N TRP A 204 -10.80 20.70 19.79
CA TRP A 204 -11.72 19.57 19.96
C TRP A 204 -13.07 19.97 20.54
N ALA A 205 -13.13 20.93 21.47
CA ALA A 205 -14.37 21.41 22.06
C ALA A 205 -15.32 22.08 21.07
N THR A 206 -14.82 22.45 19.87
CA THR A 206 -15.64 23.02 18.78
C THR A 206 -16.25 21.97 17.86
N LEU A 207 -16.00 20.69 18.11
CA LEU A 207 -16.47 19.57 17.31
C LEU A 207 -17.54 18.78 18.09
N SER A 208 -18.67 18.52 17.44
CA SER A 208 -19.63 17.52 17.89
C SER A 208 -19.41 16.25 17.09
N VAL A 209 -18.64 15.32 17.65
CA VAL A 209 -18.34 14.01 17.03
C VAL A 209 -19.59 13.13 17.07
N GLN A 210 -19.85 12.46 15.95
CA GLN A 210 -21.01 11.61 15.73
C GLN A 210 -20.55 10.15 15.50
N GLU A 211 -21.03 9.50 14.45
CA GLU A 211 -20.68 8.12 14.11
C GLU A 211 -19.24 7.94 13.61
N GLU A 212 -18.71 6.73 13.84
CA GLU A 212 -17.51 6.24 13.18
C GLU A 212 -17.82 5.93 11.71
N LEU A 213 -17.07 6.54 10.79
CA LEU A 213 -17.18 6.28 9.34
C LEU A 213 -16.31 5.11 8.91
N GLY A 214 -15.23 4.85 9.63
CA GLY A 214 -14.38 3.69 9.40
C GLY A 214 -13.08 3.73 10.21
N GLN A 215 -12.46 2.56 10.35
CA GLN A 215 -11.21 2.38 11.08
C GLN A 215 -10.18 1.68 10.19
N GLY A 216 -8.99 2.29 10.10
CA GLY A 216 -7.83 1.75 9.39
C GLY A 216 -6.66 1.41 10.33
N ALA A 217 -5.53 1.05 9.72
CA ALA A 217 -4.28 0.82 10.43
C ALA A 217 -3.74 2.08 11.10
N SER A 218 -3.85 3.24 10.43
CA SER A 218 -3.29 4.50 10.94
C SER A 218 -4.21 5.30 11.84
N GLY A 219 -5.51 4.98 11.90
CA GLY A 219 -6.46 5.82 12.63
C GLY A 219 -7.91 5.37 12.56
N VAL A 220 -8.77 6.17 13.18
CA VAL A 220 -10.23 6.06 13.11
C VAL A 220 -10.78 7.37 12.55
N ILE A 221 -11.73 7.27 11.63
CA ILE A 221 -12.39 8.41 10.97
C ILE A 221 -13.80 8.53 11.53
N TYR A 222 -14.16 9.72 12.00
CA TYR A 222 -15.49 10.03 12.52
C TYR A 222 -16.15 11.10 11.67
N ARG A 223 -17.49 11.06 11.61
CA ARG A 223 -18.27 12.21 11.21
C ARG A 223 -18.34 13.20 12.39
N ALA A 224 -18.31 14.49 12.10
CA ALA A 224 -18.51 15.51 13.11
C ALA A 224 -19.15 16.78 12.53
N ILE A 225 -19.79 17.55 13.40
CA ILE A 225 -20.21 18.93 13.10
C ILE A 225 -19.17 19.89 13.68
N TRP A 226 -18.61 20.76 12.84
CA TRP A 226 -17.67 21.79 13.26
C TRP A 226 -18.36 23.15 13.42
N HIS A 227 -18.43 23.62 14.67
CA HIS A 227 -19.11 24.87 15.06
C HIS A 227 -18.22 26.12 14.96
N GLY A 228 -16.91 25.98 14.71
CA GLY A 228 -15.93 27.08 14.61
C GLY A 228 -15.74 27.67 13.20
N SER A 229 -16.74 27.48 12.34
CA SER A 229 -16.84 28.00 10.97
C SER A 229 -17.98 29.04 10.95
N PRO A 230 -18.02 30.05 10.03
CA PRO A 230 -19.07 31.07 9.98
C PRO A 230 -20.51 30.50 10.04
N SER A 231 -20.68 29.25 9.63
CA SER A 231 -21.83 28.40 9.97
C SER A 231 -21.35 27.00 10.38
N PRO A 232 -22.11 26.27 11.22
CA PRO A 232 -21.86 24.86 11.49
C PRO A 232 -21.80 24.08 10.18
N LYS A 233 -20.76 23.25 10.02
CA LYS A 233 -20.59 22.43 8.81
C LYS A 233 -20.18 21.00 9.16
N GLU A 234 -20.60 20.06 8.33
CA GLU A 234 -20.18 18.67 8.45
C GLU A 234 -18.73 18.51 7.99
N VAL A 235 -17.97 17.70 8.74
CA VAL A 235 -16.57 17.38 8.48
C VAL A 235 -16.30 15.92 8.81
N ALA A 236 -15.20 15.40 8.25
CA ALA A 236 -14.62 14.14 8.69
C ALA A 236 -13.42 14.43 9.61
N VAL A 237 -13.32 13.72 10.73
CA VAL A 237 -12.24 13.85 11.71
C VAL A 237 -11.46 12.54 11.75
N LYS A 238 -10.22 12.56 11.27
CA LYS A 238 -9.31 11.41 11.39
C LYS A 238 -8.49 11.57 12.66
N LEU A 239 -8.66 10.65 13.59
CA LEU A 239 -7.81 10.51 14.76
C LEU A 239 -6.74 9.45 14.49
N PHE A 240 -5.48 9.83 14.61
CA PHE A 240 -4.35 8.95 14.34
C PHE A 240 -4.03 8.08 15.56
N LYS A 241 -3.64 6.83 15.30
CA LYS A 241 -3.11 5.90 16.30
C LYS A 241 -1.62 6.18 16.53
N GLY A 242 -1.07 5.68 17.64
CA GLY A 242 0.35 5.88 17.99
C GLY A 242 1.30 4.83 17.40
N ASP A 243 0.77 3.70 16.91
CA ASP A 243 1.57 2.56 16.48
C ASP A 243 2.01 2.68 15.01
N ILE A 244 3.12 2.04 14.69
CA ILE A 244 3.60 1.90 13.32
C ILE A 244 2.65 1.05 12.46
N THR A 245 2.42 1.47 11.22
CA THR A 245 1.59 0.75 10.24
C THR A 245 2.43 -0.02 9.23
N SER A 246 1.79 -0.74 8.30
CA SER A 246 2.46 -1.35 7.15
C SER A 246 3.11 -0.35 6.20
N ASP A 247 2.64 0.90 6.23
CA ASP A 247 2.91 1.90 5.22
C ASP A 247 3.81 3.02 5.77
N GLY A 248 3.79 3.22 7.10
CA GLY A 248 4.69 4.14 7.79
C GLY A 248 4.23 4.55 9.18
N LEU A 249 4.81 5.64 9.70
CA LEU A 249 4.41 6.24 10.97
C LEU A 249 3.17 7.14 10.74
N PRO A 250 2.16 7.08 11.62
CA PRO A 250 1.00 7.98 11.55
C PRO A 250 1.37 9.48 11.56
N ALA A 251 2.49 9.83 12.19
CA ALA A 251 3.02 11.20 12.15
C ALA A 251 3.47 11.62 10.74
N ASP A 252 4.12 10.72 9.98
CA ASP A 252 4.56 11.00 8.61
C ASP A 252 3.36 11.16 7.68
N GLU A 253 2.34 10.30 7.82
CA GLU A 253 1.07 10.43 7.08
C GLU A 253 0.41 11.79 7.36
N MET A 254 0.32 12.19 8.64
CA MET A 254 -0.23 13.49 9.01
C MET A 254 0.55 14.64 8.35
N GLN A 255 1.88 14.58 8.34
CA GLN A 255 2.71 15.57 7.67
C GLN A 255 2.46 15.59 6.16
N ALA A 256 2.32 14.41 5.53
CA ALA A 256 2.07 14.30 4.09
C ALA A 256 0.71 14.89 3.70
N CYS A 257 -0.36 14.58 4.45
CA CYS A 257 -1.68 15.19 4.28
C CYS A 257 -1.62 16.73 4.36
N ILE A 258 -0.84 17.27 5.30
CA ILE A 258 -0.66 18.73 5.45
C ILE A 258 0.15 19.30 4.28
N ALA A 259 1.26 18.65 3.90
CA ALA A 259 2.16 19.12 2.86
C ALA A 259 1.53 19.08 1.46
N ALA A 260 0.65 18.10 1.22
CA ALA A 260 -0.17 18.03 0.02
C ALA A 260 -0.92 19.35 -0.24
N GLY A 261 -1.38 20.02 0.81
CA GLY A 261 -2.08 21.30 0.69
C GLY A 261 -3.41 21.18 -0.04
N SER A 262 -3.90 22.29 -0.60
CA SER A 262 -5.19 22.34 -1.27
C SER A 262 -5.08 22.04 -2.76
N HIS A 263 -5.85 21.07 -3.25
CA HIS A 263 -6.01 20.77 -4.67
C HIS A 263 -7.39 20.16 -4.92
N GLN A 264 -8.01 20.45 -6.08
CA GLN A 264 -9.39 20.02 -6.37
C GLN A 264 -9.55 18.49 -6.42
N ASN A 265 -8.48 17.76 -6.77
CA ASN A 265 -8.47 16.29 -6.88
C ASN A 265 -7.70 15.60 -5.73
N VAL A 266 -7.44 16.30 -4.62
CA VAL A 266 -6.80 15.73 -3.42
C VAL A 266 -7.70 15.96 -2.22
N VAL A 267 -7.86 14.95 -1.35
CA VAL A 267 -8.58 15.09 -0.08
C VAL A 267 -7.82 16.05 0.84
N SER A 268 -8.14 17.35 0.71
CA SER A 268 -7.38 18.45 1.30
C SER A 268 -7.71 18.60 2.80
N VAL A 269 -6.69 18.88 3.61
CA VAL A 269 -6.86 19.10 5.06
C VAL A 269 -7.46 20.48 5.33
N LEU A 270 -8.56 20.54 6.08
CA LEU A 270 -9.20 21.79 6.53
C LEU A 270 -8.53 22.39 7.77
N GLY A 271 -7.97 21.55 8.64
CA GLY A 271 -7.35 21.99 9.88
C GLY A 271 -6.75 20.86 10.69
N LYS A 272 -5.92 21.25 11.67
CA LYS A 272 -5.25 20.34 12.61
C LYS A 272 -5.98 20.37 13.94
N LEU A 273 -6.27 19.19 14.46
CA LEU A 273 -6.94 19.05 15.74
C LEU A 273 -6.01 19.43 16.90
N MET A 274 -6.56 20.18 17.85
CA MET A 274 -5.92 20.58 19.10
C MET A 274 -6.76 20.14 20.29
N ASN A 275 -6.10 19.96 21.45
CA ASN A 275 -6.76 19.76 22.76
C ASN A 275 -7.71 18.56 22.85
N HIS A 276 -7.45 17.47 22.12
CA HIS A 276 -8.17 16.21 22.32
C HIS A 276 -7.94 15.70 23.76
N PRO A 277 -8.99 15.23 24.50
CA PRO A 277 -8.88 14.80 25.90
C PRO A 277 -7.82 13.73 26.15
N ASP A 278 -7.74 12.74 25.26
CA ASP A 278 -6.72 11.67 25.32
C ASP A 278 -5.38 12.05 24.65
N HIS A 279 -5.14 13.33 24.36
CA HIS A 279 -3.94 13.82 23.64
C HIS A 279 -3.70 13.17 22.27
N LYS A 280 -4.76 12.67 21.61
CA LYS A 280 -4.68 12.10 20.27
C LYS A 280 -4.43 13.17 19.23
N ALA A 281 -3.56 12.85 18.27
CA ALA A 281 -3.31 13.69 17.11
C ALA A 281 -4.45 13.48 16.08
N GLY A 282 -4.89 14.54 15.41
CA GLY A 282 -5.98 14.44 14.45
C GLY A 282 -5.96 15.51 13.35
N LEU A 283 -6.61 15.21 12.24
CA LEU A 283 -6.83 16.12 11.12
C LEU A 283 -8.31 16.21 10.78
N ILE A 284 -8.72 17.38 10.33
CA ILE A 284 -10.08 17.70 9.90
C ILE A 284 -10.09 17.75 8.38
N PHE A 285 -11.03 17.02 7.77
CA PHE A 285 -11.20 16.90 6.33
C PHE A 285 -12.60 17.37 5.92
N PRO A 286 -12.79 17.79 4.65
CA PRO A 286 -14.13 17.98 4.13
C PRO A 286 -14.91 16.67 4.21
N PHE A 287 -16.20 16.77 4.49
CA PHE A 287 -17.08 15.61 4.36
C PHE A 287 -17.27 15.31 2.87
N ILE A 288 -16.93 14.08 2.46
CA ILE A 288 -17.04 13.67 1.06
C ILE A 288 -18.52 13.39 0.73
N PRO A 289 -19.05 13.89 -0.41
CA PRO A 289 -20.43 13.65 -0.80
C PRO A 289 -20.79 12.16 -0.94
N ALA A 290 -22.05 11.84 -0.67
CA ALA A 290 -22.52 10.46 -0.57
C ALA A 290 -22.58 9.69 -1.91
N ASP A 291 -22.40 10.36 -3.04
CA ASP A 291 -22.31 9.80 -4.39
C ASP A 291 -20.90 9.35 -4.76
N TYR A 292 -19.88 9.68 -3.96
CA TYR A 292 -18.53 9.16 -4.15
C TYR A 292 -18.38 7.75 -3.60
N ARG A 293 -17.62 6.92 -4.32
CA ARG A 293 -17.29 5.54 -3.96
C ARG A 293 -15.80 5.30 -4.20
N VAL A 294 -15.25 4.32 -3.50
CA VAL A 294 -13.89 3.86 -3.75
C VAL A 294 -13.85 3.21 -5.14
N LEU A 295 -12.85 3.56 -5.95
CA LEU A 295 -12.75 3.14 -7.36
C LEU A 295 -12.52 1.62 -7.52
N GLY A 296 -11.76 1.01 -6.60
CA GLY A 296 -11.50 -0.44 -6.59
C GLY A 296 -11.33 -1.00 -5.19
N GLY A 297 -11.37 -2.32 -5.05
CA GLY A 297 -11.03 -3.03 -3.82
C GLY A 297 -9.54 -3.30 -3.70
N SER A 298 -9.05 -3.54 -2.48
CA SER A 298 -7.64 -3.81 -2.21
C SER A 298 -7.10 -5.06 -2.92
N PRO A 299 -5.77 -5.21 -3.08
CA PRO A 299 -5.21 -6.36 -3.76
C PRO A 299 -5.54 -7.70 -3.08
N SER A 300 -5.74 -8.74 -3.88
CA SER A 300 -6.03 -10.09 -3.40
C SER A 300 -4.77 -10.97 -3.35
N LEU A 301 -4.90 -12.18 -2.79
CA LEU A 301 -3.85 -13.20 -2.84
C LEU A 301 -3.52 -13.65 -4.28
N GLU A 302 -4.44 -13.48 -5.21
CA GLU A 302 -4.21 -13.87 -6.61
C GLU A 302 -3.44 -12.78 -7.34
N SER A 303 -3.96 -11.55 -7.26
CA SER A 303 -3.40 -10.38 -7.94
C SER A 303 -2.09 -9.90 -7.32
N CYS A 304 -1.84 -10.21 -6.03
CA CYS A 304 -0.66 -9.86 -5.23
C CYS A 304 -0.49 -8.36 -4.97
N THR A 305 -0.47 -7.58 -6.05
CA THR A 305 -0.21 -6.14 -6.08
C THR A 305 -1.27 -5.38 -6.85
N ARG A 306 -2.11 -5.98 -7.69
CA ARG A 306 -3.19 -5.26 -8.40
C ARG A 306 -4.48 -5.24 -7.60
N ASP A 307 -5.18 -4.10 -7.60
CA ASP A 307 -6.51 -3.97 -7.01
C ASP A 307 -7.54 -4.85 -7.73
N THR A 308 -8.66 -5.08 -7.06
CA THR A 308 -9.75 -5.92 -7.58
C THR A 308 -11.00 -5.10 -7.83
N TYR A 309 -11.82 -5.53 -8.78
CA TYR A 309 -13.09 -4.89 -9.11
C TYR A 309 -14.22 -5.89 -8.95
N GLU A 310 -15.43 -5.41 -8.67
CA GLU A 310 -16.61 -6.26 -8.60
C GLU A 310 -16.94 -6.81 -9.99
N SER A 311 -17.56 -8.00 -10.04
CA SER A 311 -17.94 -8.59 -11.33
C SER A 311 -18.96 -7.69 -12.04
N GLY A 312 -18.65 -7.33 -13.28
CA GLY A 312 -19.51 -6.45 -14.09
C GLY A 312 -19.27 -4.95 -13.87
N THR A 313 -18.25 -4.55 -13.09
CA THR A 313 -17.80 -3.15 -13.06
C THR A 313 -17.49 -2.67 -14.47
N GLN A 314 -17.99 -1.49 -14.81
CA GLN A 314 -17.75 -0.83 -16.10
C GLN A 314 -17.46 0.64 -15.88
N PHE A 315 -16.49 1.17 -16.63
CA PHE A 315 -16.17 2.59 -16.65
C PHE A 315 -16.35 3.12 -18.08
N PRO A 316 -17.43 3.89 -18.36
CA PRO A 316 -17.56 4.58 -19.64
C PRO A 316 -16.30 5.38 -19.96
N LEU A 317 -15.91 5.46 -21.23
CA LEU A 317 -14.64 6.04 -21.64
C LEU A 317 -14.50 7.50 -21.17
N GLN A 318 -15.59 8.28 -21.23
CA GLN A 318 -15.61 9.65 -20.72
C GLN A 318 -15.34 9.70 -19.20
N THR A 319 -15.85 8.73 -18.44
CA THR A 319 -15.60 8.61 -17.00
C THR A 319 -14.14 8.22 -16.75
N SER A 320 -13.62 7.23 -17.47
CA SER A 320 -12.22 6.81 -17.41
C SER A 320 -11.26 7.96 -17.72
N LEU A 321 -11.55 8.76 -18.75
CA LEU A 321 -10.76 9.94 -19.11
C LEU A 321 -10.73 10.97 -17.98
N ARG A 322 -11.88 11.29 -17.38
CA ARG A 322 -11.96 12.24 -16.26
C ARG A 322 -11.26 11.76 -14.99
N ILE A 323 -11.33 10.46 -14.70
CA ILE A 323 -10.55 9.85 -13.61
C ILE A 323 -9.06 10.01 -13.90
N ALA A 324 -8.60 9.65 -15.11
CA ALA A 324 -7.21 9.79 -15.51
C ALA A 324 -6.70 11.24 -15.39
N GLN A 325 -7.46 12.21 -15.89
CA GLN A 325 -7.18 13.65 -15.77
C GLN A 325 -7.05 14.07 -14.29
N SER A 326 -8.04 13.71 -13.47
CA SER A 326 -8.08 14.06 -12.04
C SER A 326 -6.85 13.53 -11.29
N ILE A 327 -6.47 12.28 -11.55
CA ILE A 327 -5.37 11.62 -10.85
C ILE A 327 -4.00 12.07 -11.36
N ALA A 328 -3.85 12.32 -12.66
CA ALA A 328 -2.63 12.92 -13.21
C ALA A 328 -2.39 14.33 -12.63
N ALA A 329 -3.44 15.16 -12.55
CA ALA A 329 -3.37 16.49 -11.94
C ALA A 329 -3.02 16.43 -10.45
N ALA A 330 -3.70 15.56 -9.68
CA ALA A 330 -3.43 15.36 -8.26
C ALA A 330 -1.96 14.94 -8.01
N THR A 331 -1.46 13.99 -8.79
CA THR A 331 -0.10 13.46 -8.61
C THR A 331 0.96 14.48 -9.01
N SER A 332 0.75 15.21 -10.11
CA SER A 332 1.61 16.32 -10.54
C SER A 332 1.70 17.41 -9.45
N HIS A 333 0.56 17.75 -8.84
CA HIS A 333 0.49 18.67 -7.72
C HIS A 333 1.31 18.18 -6.53
N LEU A 334 1.15 16.92 -6.09
CA LEU A 334 1.95 16.35 -4.99
C LEU A 334 3.46 16.41 -5.26
N HIS A 335 3.89 16.08 -6.49
CA HIS A 335 5.30 16.15 -6.87
C HIS A 335 5.85 17.57 -6.83
N SER A 336 5.06 18.56 -7.24
CA SER A 336 5.44 19.98 -7.14
C SER A 336 5.68 20.43 -5.70
N ARG A 337 5.08 19.70 -4.74
CA ARG A 337 5.14 19.94 -3.30
C ARG A 337 6.19 19.08 -2.59
N GLY A 338 6.95 18.26 -3.31
CA GLY A 338 7.98 17.38 -2.74
C GLY A 338 7.41 16.13 -2.07
N VAL A 339 6.20 15.71 -2.46
CA VAL A 339 5.50 14.54 -1.92
C VAL A 339 5.33 13.50 -3.02
N VAL A 340 5.73 12.27 -2.76
CA VAL A 340 5.36 11.06 -3.52
C VAL A 340 4.21 10.41 -2.77
N HIS A 341 3.13 10.01 -3.45
CA HIS A 341 2.01 9.34 -2.78
C HIS A 341 2.42 7.94 -2.30
N GLY A 342 3.16 7.21 -3.15
CA GLY A 342 3.75 5.91 -2.82
C GLY A 342 2.75 4.75 -2.78
N ASP A 343 1.46 5.06 -2.95
CA ASP A 343 0.35 4.11 -2.90
C ASP A 343 -0.80 4.49 -3.84
N LEU A 344 -0.43 4.89 -5.06
CA LEU A 344 -1.38 5.29 -6.08
C LEU A 344 -2.17 4.06 -6.58
N TYR A 345 -3.26 3.76 -5.89
CA TYR A 345 -4.14 2.61 -6.12
C TYR A 345 -5.60 3.04 -6.28
N PRO A 346 -6.39 2.29 -7.07
CA PRO A 346 -7.84 2.45 -7.12
C PRO A 346 -8.54 2.49 -5.75
N HIS A 347 -8.12 1.68 -4.78
CA HIS A 347 -8.72 1.69 -3.44
C HIS A 347 -8.45 2.96 -2.62
N ASN A 348 -7.52 3.80 -3.07
CA ASN A 348 -7.20 5.10 -2.48
C ASN A 348 -7.81 6.27 -3.27
N ILE A 349 -8.60 5.96 -4.31
CA ILE A 349 -9.26 6.95 -5.16
C ILE A 349 -10.76 6.90 -4.89
N LEU A 350 -11.33 8.05 -4.51
CA LEU A 350 -12.78 8.24 -4.42
C LEU A 350 -13.27 8.87 -5.72
N THR A 351 -14.28 8.30 -6.35
CA THR A 351 -14.84 8.80 -7.62
C THR A 351 -16.37 8.81 -7.59
N ASN A 352 -16.99 9.72 -8.34
CA ASN A 352 -18.44 9.74 -8.58
C ASN A 352 -18.78 9.21 -9.99
N SER A 353 -20.07 9.14 -10.33
CA SER A 353 -20.52 8.66 -11.65
C SER A 353 -20.06 9.51 -12.84
N ASN A 354 -19.62 10.74 -12.59
CA ASN A 354 -19.12 11.65 -13.62
C ASN A 354 -17.61 11.50 -13.85
N GLY A 355 -16.92 10.71 -13.02
CA GLY A 355 -15.45 10.55 -13.04
C GLY A 355 -14.68 11.62 -12.25
N ASP A 356 -15.37 12.54 -11.58
CA ASP A 356 -14.71 13.49 -10.68
C ASP A 356 -14.09 12.69 -9.53
N SER A 357 -12.79 12.89 -9.29
CA SER A 357 -12.06 12.01 -8.38
C SER A 357 -11.20 12.77 -7.37
N PHE A 358 -11.11 12.22 -6.16
CA PHE A 358 -10.20 12.64 -5.10
C PHE A 358 -9.21 11.53 -4.79
N LEU A 359 -7.93 11.87 -4.77
CA LEU A 359 -6.86 11.03 -4.24
C LEU A 359 -6.75 11.24 -2.72
N GLY A 360 -6.76 10.13 -1.97
CA GLY A 360 -6.64 10.11 -0.52
C GLY A 360 -5.70 8.99 -0.03
N ASP A 361 -5.65 8.81 1.28
CA ASP A 361 -4.75 7.88 2.00
C ASP A 361 -3.25 8.11 1.74
N PHE A 362 -2.66 8.97 2.57
CA PHE A 362 -1.25 9.31 2.51
C PHE A 362 -0.39 8.42 3.43
N GLY A 363 -0.89 7.26 3.86
CA GLY A 363 -0.19 6.38 4.81
C GLY A 363 1.21 5.96 4.35
N ALA A 364 1.39 5.81 3.04
CA ALA A 364 2.64 5.44 2.39
C ALA A 364 3.45 6.63 1.86
N ALA A 365 2.93 7.84 1.99
CA ALA A 365 3.50 9.00 1.33
C ALA A 365 4.91 9.30 1.85
N THR A 366 5.76 9.77 0.95
CA THR A 366 7.17 10.05 1.26
C THR A 366 7.54 11.45 0.82
N PHE A 367 8.50 12.03 1.53
CA PHE A 367 9.09 13.30 1.15
C PHE A 367 10.38 13.12 0.35
N PHE A 368 10.65 14.07 -0.53
CA PHE A 368 11.92 14.23 -1.21
C PHE A 368 12.26 15.70 -1.36
N ASP A 369 13.55 16.01 -1.53
CA ASP A 369 13.98 17.38 -1.80
C ASP A 369 13.66 17.75 -3.27
N VAL A 370 12.81 18.76 -3.45
CA VAL A 370 12.41 19.28 -4.77
C VAL A 370 13.59 19.84 -5.58
N ALA A 371 14.69 20.24 -4.92
CA ALA A 371 15.91 20.67 -5.58
C ALA A 371 16.71 19.50 -6.19
N ASN A 372 16.48 18.26 -5.73
CA ASN A 372 17.11 17.07 -6.28
C ASN A 372 16.34 16.58 -7.52
N ILE A 373 16.65 17.19 -8.67
CA ILE A 373 15.99 16.93 -9.95
C ILE A 373 16.08 15.44 -10.35
N SER A 374 17.23 14.80 -10.14
CA SER A 374 17.45 13.40 -10.50
C SER A 374 16.57 12.46 -9.68
N LEU A 375 16.54 12.63 -8.35
CA LEU A 375 15.69 11.83 -7.47
C LEU A 375 14.20 12.08 -7.76
N ARG A 376 13.80 13.35 -7.89
CA ARG A 376 12.44 13.73 -8.27
C ARG A 376 11.98 13.02 -9.53
N THR A 377 12.78 13.09 -10.60
CA THR A 377 12.43 12.48 -11.89
C THR A 377 12.36 10.96 -11.79
N ALA A 378 13.23 10.34 -11.01
CA ALA A 378 13.22 8.89 -10.82
C ALA A 378 11.98 8.42 -10.03
N LEU A 379 11.63 9.11 -8.94
CA LEU A 379 10.42 8.83 -8.16
C LEU A 379 9.15 9.09 -8.96
N GLU A 380 9.11 10.18 -9.73
CA GLU A 380 8.01 10.51 -10.62
C GLU A 380 7.74 9.35 -11.59
N ARG A 381 8.78 8.78 -12.20
CA ARG A 381 8.65 7.63 -13.12
C ARG A 381 8.25 6.31 -12.46
N VAL A 382 8.43 6.18 -11.14
CA VAL A 382 7.85 5.07 -10.37
C VAL A 382 6.33 5.26 -10.27
N GLU A 383 5.86 6.46 -9.90
CA GLU A 383 4.42 6.73 -9.80
C GLU A 383 3.72 6.80 -11.17
N VAL A 384 4.41 7.22 -12.23
CA VAL A 384 3.89 7.12 -13.60
C VAL A 384 3.58 5.67 -13.96
N ARG A 385 4.36 4.70 -13.48
CA ARG A 385 4.05 3.28 -13.68
C ARG A 385 2.80 2.88 -12.91
N ALA A 386 2.62 3.35 -11.67
CA ALA A 386 1.38 3.13 -10.92
C ALA A 386 0.16 3.76 -11.62
N PHE A 387 0.32 4.94 -12.22
CA PHE A 387 -0.71 5.55 -13.06
C PHE A 387 -1.00 4.73 -14.32
N GLY A 388 0.02 4.17 -14.98
CA GLY A 388 -0.16 3.23 -16.07
C GLY A 388 -0.93 1.97 -15.66
N CYS A 389 -0.74 1.51 -14.41
CA CYS A 389 -1.55 0.43 -13.83
C CYS A 389 -3.03 0.86 -13.72
N LEU A 390 -3.30 2.04 -13.16
CA LEU A 390 -4.66 2.59 -13.10
C LEU A 390 -5.31 2.72 -14.49
N LEU A 391 -4.60 3.29 -15.47
CA LEU A 391 -5.09 3.40 -16.85
C LEU A 391 -5.43 2.03 -17.45
N GLN A 392 -4.57 1.03 -17.21
CA GLN A 392 -4.83 -0.33 -17.67
C GLN A 392 -6.16 -0.85 -17.10
N ASP A 393 -6.38 -0.70 -15.79
CA ASP A 393 -7.62 -1.16 -15.15
C ASP A 393 -8.85 -0.43 -15.73
N LEU A 394 -8.77 0.89 -15.91
CA LEU A 394 -9.86 1.70 -16.47
C LEU A 394 -10.22 1.29 -17.90
N LEU A 395 -9.20 1.00 -18.73
CA LEU A 395 -9.39 0.60 -20.13
C LEU A 395 -9.92 -0.84 -20.24
N GLU A 396 -9.46 -1.76 -19.37
CA GLU A 396 -9.94 -3.15 -19.35
C GLU A 396 -11.42 -3.25 -18.93
N HIS A 397 -11.91 -2.30 -18.13
CA HIS A 397 -13.32 -2.20 -17.73
C HIS A 397 -14.13 -1.23 -18.60
N CYS A 398 -13.57 -0.71 -19.70
CA CYS A 398 -14.30 0.12 -20.63
C CYS A 398 -15.30 -0.72 -21.45
N PRO A 399 -16.59 -0.33 -21.56
CA PRO A 399 -17.55 -1.04 -22.40
C PRO A 399 -17.09 -1.09 -23.86
N PRO A 400 -17.12 -2.27 -24.53
CA PRO A 400 -16.63 -2.40 -25.90
C PRO A 400 -17.29 -1.44 -26.89
N GLN A 401 -18.60 -1.20 -26.75
CA GLN A 401 -19.33 -0.26 -27.61
C GLN A 401 -18.84 1.19 -27.48
N ASP A 402 -18.35 1.58 -26.30
CA ASP A 402 -17.85 2.93 -26.05
C ASP A 402 -16.42 3.08 -26.57
N ALA A 403 -15.59 2.05 -26.38
CA ALA A 403 -14.26 1.95 -26.98
C ALA A 403 -14.32 1.99 -28.52
N GLU A 404 -15.30 1.34 -29.15
CA GLU A 404 -15.51 1.37 -30.60
C GLU A 404 -16.00 2.75 -31.08
N ALA A 405 -16.99 3.33 -30.40
CA ALA A 405 -17.54 4.65 -30.74
C ALA A 405 -16.47 5.76 -30.68
N ASN A 406 -15.53 5.64 -29.75
CA ASN A 406 -14.50 6.64 -29.45
C ASN A 406 -13.08 6.09 -29.66
N SER A 407 -12.90 5.30 -30.71
CA SER A 407 -11.68 4.52 -30.97
C SER A 407 -10.38 5.32 -30.97
N GLU A 408 -10.36 6.55 -31.50
CA GLU A 408 -9.15 7.39 -31.52
C GLU A 408 -8.70 7.77 -30.10
N VAL A 409 -9.63 8.17 -29.24
CA VAL A 409 -9.35 8.50 -27.83
C VAL A 409 -8.93 7.24 -27.07
N PHE A 410 -9.63 6.13 -27.28
CA PHE A 410 -9.29 4.86 -26.64
C PHE A 410 -7.87 4.40 -27.02
N GLN A 411 -7.50 4.49 -28.31
CA GLN A 411 -6.17 4.13 -28.79
C GLN A 411 -5.08 5.08 -28.24
N THR A 412 -5.38 6.37 -28.13
CA THR A 412 -4.46 7.33 -27.51
C THR A 412 -4.20 6.99 -26.03
N LEU A 413 -5.26 6.72 -25.27
CA LEU A 413 -5.13 6.29 -23.87
C LEU A 413 -4.39 4.95 -23.74
N GLN A 414 -4.61 4.01 -24.66
CA GLN A 414 -3.88 2.75 -24.69
C GLN A 414 -2.39 2.96 -24.98
N GLY A 415 -2.03 3.84 -25.92
CA GLY A 415 -0.64 4.23 -26.17
C GLY A 415 0.03 4.88 -24.97
N MET A 416 -0.69 5.80 -24.30
CA MET A 416 -0.22 6.44 -23.06
C MET A 416 -0.01 5.43 -21.93
N GLN A 417 -0.94 4.49 -21.75
CA GLN A 417 -0.84 3.41 -20.78
C GLN A 417 0.41 2.56 -21.02
N GLN A 418 0.67 2.16 -22.27
CA GLN A 418 1.86 1.40 -22.64
C GLN A 418 3.15 2.19 -22.38
N ALA A 419 3.19 3.48 -22.70
CA ALA A 419 4.33 4.35 -22.44
C ALA A 419 4.62 4.48 -20.93
N CYS A 420 3.57 4.65 -20.11
CA CYS A 420 3.69 4.69 -18.65
C CYS A 420 4.28 3.39 -18.06
N MET A 421 4.03 2.25 -18.71
CA MET A 421 4.47 0.93 -18.26
C MET A 421 5.76 0.44 -18.93
N SER A 422 6.48 1.30 -19.66
CA SER A 422 7.74 0.94 -20.32
C SER A 422 8.74 0.29 -19.34
N PRO A 423 9.38 -0.84 -19.70
CA PRO A 423 10.45 -1.43 -18.90
C PRO A 423 11.70 -0.55 -18.90
N THR A 424 11.90 0.27 -19.94
CA THR A 424 12.92 1.31 -19.97
C THR A 424 12.39 2.53 -19.23
N ILE A 425 12.81 2.70 -17.99
CA ILE A 425 12.25 3.71 -17.07
C ILE A 425 12.37 5.13 -17.62
N THR A 426 13.44 5.42 -18.35
CA THR A 426 13.64 6.76 -18.95
C THR A 426 12.64 7.10 -20.04
N ASP A 427 12.00 6.10 -20.66
CA ASP A 427 11.03 6.29 -21.73
C ASP A 427 9.64 6.60 -21.18
N ARG A 428 9.42 6.38 -19.87
CA ARG A 428 8.16 6.76 -19.22
C ARG A 428 8.00 8.28 -19.27
N PRO A 429 6.82 8.77 -19.70
CA PRO A 429 6.55 10.20 -19.73
C PRO A 429 6.53 10.78 -18.31
N ARG A 430 6.57 12.10 -18.22
CA ARG A 430 6.39 12.84 -16.95
C ARG A 430 4.92 13.19 -16.76
N PHE A 431 4.46 13.38 -15.52
CA PHE A 431 3.05 13.72 -15.26
C PHE A 431 2.64 15.03 -15.92
N GLN A 432 3.55 15.99 -16.09
CA GLN A 432 3.28 17.21 -16.86
C GLN A 432 2.92 16.90 -18.32
N THR A 433 3.63 15.96 -18.96
CA THR A 433 3.37 15.54 -20.34
C THR A 433 2.04 14.79 -20.43
N ILE A 434 1.84 13.83 -19.51
CA ILE A 434 0.59 13.06 -19.38
C ILE A 434 -0.61 14.00 -19.23
N GLY A 435 -0.54 14.98 -18.31
CA GLY A 435 -1.62 15.93 -18.07
C GLY A 435 -1.97 16.75 -19.31
N ASN A 436 -0.96 17.29 -20.00
CA ASN A 436 -1.19 18.05 -21.23
C ASN A 436 -1.88 17.21 -22.32
N GLU A 437 -1.43 15.97 -22.53
CA GLU A 437 -2.03 15.06 -23.51
C GLU A 437 -3.47 14.70 -23.13
N LEU A 438 -3.73 14.45 -21.84
CA LEU A 438 -5.09 14.14 -21.35
C LEU A 438 -6.05 15.33 -21.51
N ASP A 439 -5.57 16.56 -21.34
CA ASP A 439 -6.39 17.78 -21.45
C ASP A 439 -6.78 18.10 -22.91
N GLU A 440 -6.05 17.55 -23.89
CA GLU A 440 -6.36 17.66 -25.32
C GLU A 440 -7.45 16.68 -25.79
N LEU A 441 -7.75 15.65 -25.00
CA LEU A 441 -8.73 14.61 -25.35
C LEU A 441 -10.15 15.03 -24.97
N SER A 442 -11.10 14.68 -25.84
CA SER A 442 -12.54 14.82 -25.57
C SER A 442 -13.31 13.63 -26.14
N VAL A 443 -14.32 13.18 -25.38
CA VAL A 443 -15.20 12.04 -25.68
C VAL A 443 -16.63 12.54 -25.75
#